data_AF-A0AAD6S452-F1
#
_entry.id   AF-A0AAD6S452-F1
#
_cell.length_a   1.000
_cell.length_b   1.000
_cell.length_c   1.000
_cell.angle_alpha   90.00
_cell.angle_beta   90.00
_cell.angle_gamma   90.00
#
_symmetry.space_group_name_H-M   'P 1'
#
loop_
_entity.id
_entity.type
_entity.pdbx_description
1 polymer ?
#
loop_
_entity_poly.entity_id
_entity_poly.type
_entity_poly.pdbx_seq_one_letter_code
_entity_poly.pdbx_strand_id
1 'polypeptide(L)'
;MAPNKTTELFRGNGTAEKAHTWLRNLELTWKWDAEEKEKLYRFEKGLHPGSQAEEWLEALDAKEKADWKSLMVAFENKWAKPKPTRRGQDIVIQELMANSLGHDDLGKYVKDEDGTSVLSHVAWAETTRNLLGELPGGDAEMMLKSAVRATLPVEFRTLVEDKSVKTWETYLKAVEDVQLDRIT
;
A
#
# COMPACT_ATOMS: atom_id res chain seq x y z
N MET A 1 -13.87 -4.59 -31.44
CA MET A 1 -12.39 -4.74 -31.48
C MET A 1 -11.84 -3.91 -30.34
N ALA A 2 -11.24 -4.55 -29.32
CA ALA A 2 -10.54 -3.81 -28.27
C ALA A 2 -9.28 -3.17 -28.89
N PRO A 3 -8.94 -1.92 -28.55
CA PRO A 3 -7.73 -1.30 -29.06
C PRO A 3 -6.51 -2.11 -28.62
N ASN A 4 -5.68 -2.51 -29.58
CA ASN A 4 -4.34 -3.03 -29.33
C ASN A 4 -3.59 -1.97 -28.51
N LYS A 5 -3.44 -2.18 -27.20
CA LYS A 5 -2.53 -1.37 -26.39
C LYS A 5 -1.14 -1.61 -26.95
N THR A 6 -0.61 -0.64 -27.69
CA THR A 6 0.79 -0.62 -28.07
C THR A 6 1.59 -0.55 -26.78
N THR A 7 2.30 -1.62 -26.41
CA THR A 7 3.17 -1.62 -25.25
C THR A 7 4.23 -0.54 -25.46
N GLU A 8 4.23 0.50 -24.62
CA GLU A 8 5.25 1.54 -24.69
C GLU A 8 6.64 0.91 -24.52
N LEU A 9 7.59 1.31 -25.36
CA LEU A 9 8.96 0.83 -25.28
C LEU A 9 9.65 1.39 -24.04
N PHE A 10 10.36 0.54 -23.31
CA PHE A 10 11.05 0.91 -22.10
C PHE A 10 12.40 1.54 -22.39
N ARG A 11 12.59 2.75 -21.86
CA ARG A 11 13.81 3.53 -22.04
C ARG A 11 14.82 3.36 -20.91
N GLY A 12 14.42 2.79 -19.77
CA GLY A 12 15.28 2.70 -18.58
C GLY A 12 15.39 3.99 -17.76
N ASN A 13 14.79 5.09 -18.21
CA ASN A 13 14.80 6.38 -17.51
C ASN A 13 13.54 6.52 -16.62
N GLY A 14 13.71 6.42 -15.30
CA GLY A 14 12.59 6.58 -14.38
C GLY A 14 12.80 5.90 -13.04
N THR A 15 11.73 5.85 -12.25
CA THR A 15 11.72 5.15 -10.97
C THR A 15 11.69 3.64 -11.18
N ALA A 16 12.09 2.88 -10.17
CA ALA A 16 11.94 1.44 -10.17
C ALA A 16 10.47 1.02 -10.38
N GLU A 17 9.51 1.75 -9.83
CA GLU A 17 8.08 1.52 -10.04
C GLU A 17 7.71 1.51 -11.54
N LYS A 18 8.21 2.46 -12.33
CA LYS A 18 7.98 2.49 -13.78
C LYS A 18 8.60 1.28 -14.48
N ALA A 19 9.81 0.88 -14.07
CA ALA A 19 10.48 -0.30 -14.62
C ALA A 19 9.68 -1.59 -14.34
N HIS A 20 9.23 -1.79 -13.10
CA HIS A 20 8.43 -2.95 -12.70
C HIS A 20 7.01 -2.93 -13.31
N THR A 21 6.42 -1.75 -13.48
CA THR A 21 5.12 -1.60 -14.14
C THR A 21 5.21 -1.97 -15.62
N TRP A 22 6.24 -1.50 -16.31
CA TRP A 22 6.48 -1.88 -17.71
C TRP A 22 6.70 -3.39 -17.83
N LEU A 23 7.54 -3.98 -16.97
CA LEU A 23 7.81 -5.42 -17.00
C LEU A 23 6.53 -6.25 -16.83
N ARG A 24 5.68 -5.89 -15.85
CA ARG A 24 4.37 -6.54 -15.66
C ARG A 24 3.48 -6.40 -16.89
N ASN A 25 3.43 -5.21 -17.49
CA ASN A 25 2.65 -4.99 -18.70
C ASN A 25 3.16 -5.84 -19.88
N LEU A 26 4.48 -6.02 -20.01
CA LEU A 26 5.08 -6.90 -21.00
C LEU A 26 4.70 -8.36 -20.73
N GLU A 27 4.82 -8.84 -19.49
CA GLU A 27 4.48 -10.21 -19.08
C GLU A 27 2.99 -10.53 -19.32
N LEU A 28 2.11 -9.56 -19.12
CA LEU A 28 0.67 -9.69 -19.40
C LEU A 28 0.36 -9.89 -20.90
N THR A 29 1.29 -9.55 -21.81
CA THR A 29 1.11 -9.80 -23.25
C THR A 29 1.45 -11.22 -23.68
N TRP A 30 2.01 -12.02 -22.77
CA TRP A 30 2.46 -13.36 -23.09
C TRP A 30 1.34 -14.36 -22.99
N LYS A 31 1.48 -15.46 -23.74
CA LYS A 31 0.68 -16.65 -23.48
C LYS A 31 1.19 -17.34 -22.21
N TRP A 32 0.30 -18.06 -21.54
CA TRP A 32 0.61 -18.81 -20.32
C TRP A 32 1.71 -19.87 -20.53
N ASP A 33 1.87 -20.34 -21.76
CA ASP A 33 2.84 -21.35 -22.21
C ASP A 33 3.98 -20.78 -23.06
N ALA A 34 4.22 -19.46 -23.01
CA ALA A 34 5.27 -18.82 -23.81
C ALA A 34 6.66 -19.44 -23.55
N GLU A 35 7.34 -19.81 -24.63
CA GLU A 35 8.69 -20.36 -24.57
C GLU A 35 9.69 -19.32 -24.06
N GLU A 36 10.75 -19.80 -23.42
CA GLU A 36 11.76 -18.91 -22.84
C GLU A 36 12.45 -18.02 -23.87
N LYS A 37 12.71 -18.56 -25.07
CA LYS A 37 13.26 -17.79 -26.19
C LYS A 37 12.33 -16.66 -26.64
N GLU A 38 11.02 -16.89 -26.58
CA GLU A 38 10.02 -15.86 -26.90
C GLU A 38 10.04 -14.76 -25.84
N LYS A 39 10.17 -15.10 -24.55
CA LYS A 39 10.25 -14.13 -23.44
C LYS A 39 11.47 -13.21 -23.59
N LEU A 40 12.64 -13.79 -23.83
CA LEU A 40 13.89 -13.05 -24.05
C LEU A 40 13.79 -12.13 -25.27
N TYR A 41 13.29 -12.65 -26.39
CA TYR A 41 13.08 -11.87 -27.61
C TYR A 41 12.12 -10.70 -27.39
N ARG A 42 10.98 -10.93 -26.73
CA ARG A 42 9.99 -9.89 -26.45
C ARG A 42 10.52 -8.84 -25.48
N PHE A 43 11.34 -9.22 -24.52
CA PHE A 43 12.00 -8.28 -23.63
C PHE A 43 12.95 -7.36 -24.39
N GLU A 44 13.82 -7.92 -25.24
CA GLU A 44 14.73 -7.13 -26.09
C GLU A 44 13.96 -6.16 -26.99
N LYS A 45 12.90 -6.64 -27.68
CA LYS A 45 12.05 -5.78 -28.53
C LYS A 45 11.17 -4.80 -27.78
N GLY A 46 11.01 -5.00 -26.48
CA GLY A 46 10.32 -4.07 -25.60
C GLY A 46 11.19 -2.88 -25.17
N LEU A 47 12.49 -2.87 -25.50
CA LEU A 47 13.39 -1.77 -25.18
C LEU A 47 13.37 -0.71 -26.28
N HIS A 48 13.51 0.56 -25.89
CA HIS A 48 13.63 1.64 -26.85
C HIS A 48 15.05 1.70 -27.43
N PRO A 49 15.23 1.83 -28.75
CA PRO A 49 16.55 1.98 -29.35
C PRO A 49 17.33 3.19 -28.82
N GLY A 50 18.63 3.03 -28.57
CA GLY A 50 19.53 4.05 -28.02
C GLY A 50 19.15 4.51 -26.61
N SER A 51 18.46 3.66 -25.85
CA SER A 51 18.03 3.98 -24.48
C SER A 51 18.93 3.36 -23.44
N GLN A 52 18.88 3.91 -22.21
CA GLN A 52 19.63 3.39 -21.07
C GLN A 52 19.30 1.91 -20.77
N ALA A 53 18.07 1.47 -21.06
CA ALA A 53 17.71 0.07 -20.90
C ALA A 53 18.36 -0.83 -21.95
N GLU A 54 18.45 -0.39 -23.21
CA GLU A 54 19.12 -1.14 -24.27
C GLU A 54 20.62 -1.21 -24.02
N GLU A 55 21.27 -0.08 -23.71
CA GLU A 55 22.69 -0.04 -23.34
C GLU A 55 23.01 -0.93 -22.13
N TRP A 56 22.12 -0.93 -21.12
CA TRP A 56 22.24 -1.83 -19.98
C TRP A 56 22.14 -3.30 -20.40
N LEU A 57 21.14 -3.64 -21.22
CA LEU A 57 20.98 -5.01 -21.70
C LEU A 57 22.21 -5.42 -22.49
N GLU A 58 22.74 -4.59 -23.40
CA GLU A 58 23.94 -4.89 -24.18
C GLU A 58 25.16 -5.15 -23.29
N ALA A 59 25.33 -4.38 -22.22
CA ALA A 59 26.45 -4.48 -21.29
C ALA A 59 26.43 -5.70 -20.34
N LEU A 60 25.30 -6.41 -20.21
CA LEU A 60 25.23 -7.61 -19.37
C LEU A 60 26.10 -8.76 -19.91
N ASP A 61 26.61 -9.59 -19.00
CA ASP A 61 27.38 -10.78 -19.36
C ASP A 61 26.50 -11.85 -20.05
N ALA A 62 27.11 -12.71 -20.86
CA ALA A 62 26.39 -13.80 -21.53
C ALA A 62 25.68 -14.74 -20.53
N LYS A 63 26.20 -14.88 -19.31
CA LYS A 63 25.57 -15.67 -18.23
C LYS A 63 24.30 -15.00 -17.69
N GLU A 64 24.27 -13.67 -17.63
CA GLU A 64 23.13 -12.92 -17.12
C GLU A 64 21.99 -12.86 -18.15
N LYS A 65 22.29 -13.08 -19.43
CA LYS A 65 21.30 -13.20 -20.52
C LYS A 65 20.92 -14.63 -20.89
N ALA A 66 21.50 -15.63 -20.20
CA ALA A 66 21.41 -17.03 -20.63
C ALA A 66 19.98 -17.57 -20.58
N ASP A 67 19.23 -17.14 -19.56
CA ASP A 67 17.85 -17.56 -19.32
C ASP A 67 17.04 -16.40 -18.74
N TRP A 68 15.71 -16.55 -18.77
CA TRP A 68 14.79 -15.52 -18.25
C TRP A 68 15.06 -15.21 -16.78
N LYS A 69 15.38 -16.22 -15.98
CA LYS A 69 15.59 -16.08 -14.54
C LYS A 69 16.82 -15.20 -14.24
N SER A 70 17.92 -15.43 -14.92
CA SER A 70 19.17 -14.69 -14.77
C SER A 70 18.99 -13.24 -15.21
N LEU A 71 18.24 -13.03 -16.31
CA LEU A 71 17.90 -11.70 -16.79
C LEU A 71 17.04 -10.93 -15.77
N MET A 72 16.09 -11.60 -15.12
CA MET A 72 15.27 -10.98 -14.07
C MET A 72 16.08 -10.61 -12.83
N VAL A 73 17.03 -11.44 -12.42
CA VAL A 73 17.96 -11.09 -11.32
C VAL A 73 18.76 -9.84 -11.67
N ALA A 74 19.32 -9.78 -12.89
CA ALA A 74 20.05 -8.60 -13.35
C ALA A 74 19.14 -7.36 -13.41
N PHE A 75 17.90 -7.51 -13.89
CA PHE A 75 16.90 -6.44 -13.95
C PHE A 75 16.56 -5.91 -12.56
N GLU A 76 16.29 -6.79 -11.60
CA GLU A 76 16.01 -6.43 -10.21
C GLU A 76 17.20 -5.75 -9.54
N ASN A 77 18.43 -6.10 -9.89
CA ASN A 77 19.61 -5.40 -9.38
C ASN A 77 19.75 -3.99 -9.97
N LYS A 78 19.46 -3.80 -11.26
CA LYS A 78 19.56 -2.50 -11.94
C LYS A 78 18.44 -1.53 -11.54
N TRP A 79 17.20 -2.02 -11.48
CA TRP A 79 16.02 -1.26 -11.08
C TRP A 79 15.44 -1.82 -9.79
N ALA A 80 16.27 -1.83 -8.74
CA ALA A 80 15.88 -2.33 -7.42
C ALA A 80 14.62 -1.63 -6.91
N LYS A 81 13.61 -2.43 -6.54
CA LYS A 81 12.44 -1.91 -5.84
C LYS A 81 12.94 -1.22 -4.57
N PRO A 82 12.52 0.02 -4.28
CA PRO A 82 12.75 0.60 -2.98
C PRO A 82 12.27 -0.41 -1.95
N LYS A 83 13.13 -0.76 -0.99
CA LYS A 83 12.62 -1.48 0.18
C LYS A 83 11.50 -0.61 0.75
N PRO A 84 10.32 -1.15 1.04
CA PRO A 84 9.32 -0.39 1.78
C PRO A 84 10.00 0.00 3.08
N THR A 85 10.41 1.27 3.19
CA THR A 85 10.83 1.83 4.45
C THR A 85 9.58 1.83 5.29
N ARG A 86 9.44 0.82 6.15
CA ARG A 86 8.41 0.82 7.17
C ARG A 86 8.57 2.16 7.90
N ARG A 87 7.53 2.98 7.89
CA ARG A 87 7.57 4.30 8.52
C ARG A 87 8.03 4.11 9.97
N GLY A 88 8.84 5.04 10.46
CA GLY A 88 9.33 4.98 11.83
C GLY A 88 8.15 4.81 12.80
N GLN A 89 8.29 3.94 13.80
CA GLN A 89 7.21 3.70 14.78
C GLN A 89 6.78 5.00 15.46
N ASP A 90 7.73 5.90 15.68
CA ASP A 90 7.52 7.25 16.18
C ASP A 90 6.57 8.07 15.29
N ILE A 91 6.71 7.99 13.97
CA ILE A 91 5.83 8.67 13.01
C ILE A 91 4.43 8.07 13.06
N VAL A 92 4.31 6.74 13.07
CA VAL A 92 3.01 6.05 13.16
C VAL A 92 2.30 6.39 14.48
N ILE A 93 3.04 6.44 15.59
CA ILE A 93 2.51 6.85 16.89
C ILE A 93 2.06 8.31 16.87
N GLN A 94 2.84 9.21 16.27
CA GLN A 94 2.44 10.62 16.13
C GLN A 94 1.13 10.77 15.36
N GLU A 95 0.94 10.01 14.28
CA GLU A 95 -0.31 10.04 13.50
C GLU A 95 -1.48 9.42 14.25
N LEU A 96 -1.26 8.33 14.99
CA LEU A 96 -2.27 7.78 15.89
C LEU A 96 -2.77 8.82 16.90
N MET A 97 -1.85 9.63 17.45
CA MET A 97 -2.21 10.70 18.39
C MET A 97 -2.85 11.90 17.70
N ALA A 98 -2.47 12.19 16.46
CA ALA A 98 -3.03 13.28 15.66
C ALA A 98 -4.42 12.94 15.09
N ASN A 99 -4.74 11.64 14.93
CA ASN A 99 -6.07 11.16 14.56
C ASN A 99 -7.05 11.33 15.73
N SER A 100 -7.44 12.59 15.97
CA SER A 100 -8.33 13.01 17.03
C SER A 100 -9.64 13.49 16.47
N LEU A 101 -10.73 13.09 17.12
CA LEU A 101 -12.08 13.49 16.75
C LEU A 101 -12.61 14.46 17.80
N GLY A 102 -12.92 15.69 17.38
CA GLY A 102 -13.53 16.68 18.26
C GLY A 102 -14.98 16.34 18.59
N HIS A 103 -15.48 16.84 19.73
CA HIS A 103 -16.88 16.70 20.10
C HIS A 103 -17.81 17.21 19.00
N ASP A 104 -17.50 18.38 18.45
CA ASP A 104 -18.29 19.01 17.40
C ASP A 104 -18.35 18.21 16.11
N ASP A 105 -17.39 17.30 15.88
CA ASP A 105 -17.28 16.52 14.66
C ASP A 105 -17.88 15.12 14.77
N LEU A 106 -18.30 14.70 15.96
CA LEU A 106 -18.97 13.43 16.17
C LEU A 106 -20.27 13.32 15.38
N GLY A 107 -20.47 12.17 14.72
CA GLY A 107 -21.69 11.88 13.97
C GLY A 107 -21.83 12.65 12.65
N LYS A 108 -20.89 13.54 12.30
CA LYS A 108 -20.86 14.17 10.98
C LYS A 108 -20.47 13.17 9.90
N TYR A 109 -20.98 13.40 8.69
CA TYR A 109 -20.48 12.71 7.52
C TYR A 109 -19.19 13.36 7.02
N VAL A 110 -18.18 12.55 6.78
CA VAL A 110 -16.89 12.91 6.17
C VAL A 110 -16.65 12.05 4.94
N LYS A 111 -15.69 12.44 4.10
CA LYS A 111 -15.23 11.62 2.97
C LYS A 111 -14.05 10.76 3.41
N ASP A 112 -14.12 9.46 3.14
CA ASP A 112 -12.96 8.56 3.29
C ASP A 112 -11.94 8.77 2.15
N GLU A 113 -10.85 7.99 2.16
CA GLU A 113 -9.79 8.04 1.15
C GLU A 113 -10.30 7.72 -0.27
N ASP A 114 -11.37 6.94 -0.39
CA ASP A 114 -12.03 6.55 -1.65
C ASP A 114 -13.12 7.56 -2.10
N GLY A 115 -13.39 8.60 -1.30
CA GLY A 115 -14.42 9.60 -1.57
C GLY A 115 -15.85 9.15 -1.22
N THR A 116 -16.00 8.06 -0.48
CA THR A 116 -17.28 7.58 0.09
C THR A 116 -17.67 8.41 1.30
N SER A 117 -18.97 8.68 1.46
CA SER A 117 -19.47 9.42 2.62
C SER A 117 -19.66 8.46 3.80
N VAL A 118 -18.89 8.63 4.86
CA VAL A 118 -18.93 7.79 6.07
C VAL A 118 -19.09 8.67 7.31
N LEU A 119 -19.52 8.08 8.44
CA LEU A 119 -19.57 8.81 9.70
C LEU A 119 -18.15 9.08 10.23
N SER A 120 -17.94 10.22 10.87
CA SER A 120 -16.64 10.66 11.35
C SER A 120 -15.97 9.68 12.32
N HIS A 121 -16.75 9.00 13.17
CA HIS A 121 -16.23 7.97 14.08
C HIS A 121 -15.87 6.67 13.34
N VAL A 122 -16.54 6.36 12.23
CA VAL A 122 -16.20 5.22 11.35
C VAL A 122 -14.87 5.52 10.64
N ALA A 123 -14.73 6.71 10.05
CA ALA A 123 -13.47 7.14 9.45
C ALA A 123 -12.32 7.12 10.45
N TRP A 124 -12.56 7.65 11.66
CA TRP A 124 -11.57 7.60 12.75
C TRP A 124 -11.14 6.17 13.09
N ALA A 125 -12.10 5.23 13.17
CA ALA A 125 -11.82 3.84 13.52
C ALA A 125 -11.02 3.13 12.42
N GLU A 126 -11.35 3.39 11.16
CA GLU A 126 -10.63 2.87 10.00
C GLU A 126 -9.19 3.38 9.94
N THR A 127 -8.98 4.69 10.05
CA THR A 127 -7.63 5.29 10.10
C THR A 127 -6.83 4.71 11.28
N THR A 128 -7.45 4.57 12.45
CA THR A 128 -6.82 3.97 13.63
C THR A 128 -6.44 2.51 13.39
N ARG A 129 -7.32 1.71 12.75
CA ARG A 129 -7.04 0.31 12.40
C ARG A 129 -5.81 0.20 11.49
N ASN A 130 -5.75 1.04 10.46
CA ASN A 130 -4.66 1.02 9.47
C ASN A 130 -3.32 1.34 10.14
N LEU A 131 -3.28 2.41 10.95
CA LEU A 131 -2.06 2.81 11.66
C LEU A 131 -1.60 1.77 12.69
N LEU A 132 -2.52 1.14 13.42
CA LEU A 132 -2.18 0.05 14.35
C LEU A 132 -1.60 -1.17 13.60
N GLY A 133 -2.10 -1.47 12.41
CA GLY A 133 -1.58 -2.55 11.56
C GLY A 133 -0.15 -2.33 11.06
N GLU A 134 0.32 -1.08 11.02
CA GLU A 134 1.71 -0.77 10.66
C GLU A 134 2.71 -1.09 11.78
N LEU A 135 2.27 -1.08 13.03
CA LEU A 135 3.08 -1.36 14.22
C LEU A 135 3.39 -2.88 14.36
N PRO A 136 4.48 -3.26 15.04
CA PRO A 136 4.86 -4.67 15.22
C PRO A 136 3.93 -5.49 16.16
N GLY A 137 2.83 -4.91 16.65
CA GLY A 137 1.87 -5.55 17.59
C GLY A 137 2.42 -5.76 19.01
N GLY A 138 1.61 -6.33 19.90
CA GLY A 138 2.03 -6.77 21.24
C GLY A 138 1.99 -5.68 22.32
N ASP A 139 3.00 -5.63 23.21
CA ASP A 139 2.98 -4.75 24.39
C ASP A 139 2.90 -3.26 24.04
N ALA A 140 3.53 -2.83 22.93
CA ALA A 140 3.44 -1.46 22.43
C ALA A 140 2.00 -1.07 22.07
N GLU A 141 1.27 -1.99 21.44
CA GLU A 141 -0.14 -1.83 21.07
C GLU A 141 -1.04 -1.70 22.31
N MET A 142 -0.68 -2.39 23.40
CA MET A 142 -1.41 -2.34 24.68
C MET A 142 -1.13 -1.06 25.47
N MET A 143 0.11 -0.55 25.46
CA MET A 143 0.48 0.71 26.09
C MET A 143 -0.19 1.93 25.43
N LEU A 144 -0.47 1.85 24.12
CA LEU A 144 -1.13 2.93 23.37
C LEU A 144 -2.66 2.97 23.57
N LYS A 145 -3.28 1.94 24.16
CA LYS A 145 -4.74 1.85 24.32
C LYS A 145 -5.37 3.05 24.99
N SER A 146 -4.84 3.48 26.13
CA SER A 146 -5.40 4.63 26.85
C SER A 146 -5.21 5.93 26.07
N ALA A 147 -4.03 6.13 25.46
CA ALA A 147 -3.69 7.33 24.72
C ALA A 147 -4.52 7.48 23.44
N VAL A 148 -4.63 6.42 22.63
CA VAL A 148 -5.45 6.42 21.41
C VAL A 148 -6.94 6.54 21.75
N ARG A 149 -7.43 5.88 22.81
CA ARG A 149 -8.82 6.08 23.25
C ARG A 149 -9.10 7.54 23.61
N ALA A 150 -8.12 8.23 24.19
CA ALA A 150 -8.27 9.63 24.59
C ALA A 150 -8.37 10.60 23.40
N THR A 151 -8.12 10.16 22.17
CA THR A 151 -8.35 10.97 20.96
C THR A 151 -9.84 11.00 20.55
N LEU A 152 -10.68 10.21 21.22
CA LEU A 152 -12.14 10.33 21.16
C LEU A 152 -12.69 11.16 22.34
N PRO A 153 -13.79 11.91 22.12
CA PRO A 153 -14.46 12.64 23.19
C PRO A 153 -14.93 11.71 24.30
N VAL A 154 -15.00 12.23 25.53
CA VAL A 154 -15.31 11.43 26.74
C VAL A 154 -16.68 10.77 26.61
N GLU A 155 -17.65 11.51 26.08
CA GLU A 155 -19.03 11.07 25.90
C GLU A 155 -19.08 9.87 24.97
N PHE A 156 -18.31 9.91 23.88
CA PHE A 156 -18.24 8.82 22.92
C PHE A 156 -17.51 7.61 23.51
N ARG A 157 -16.44 7.83 24.28
CA ARG A 157 -15.75 6.75 25.00
C ARG A 157 -16.69 6.01 25.94
N THR A 158 -17.56 6.71 26.66
CA THR A 158 -18.52 6.08 27.58
C THR A 158 -19.56 5.20 26.87
N LEU A 159 -19.88 5.48 25.61
CA LEU A 159 -20.79 4.65 24.81
C LEU A 159 -20.13 3.32 24.39
N VAL A 160 -18.81 3.33 24.21
CA VAL A 160 -18.00 2.21 23.73
C VAL A 160 -17.36 1.43 24.88
N GLU A 161 -17.36 1.96 26.11
CA GLU A 161 -16.77 1.36 27.31
C GLU A 161 -17.57 0.15 27.84
N ASP A 162 -17.66 -0.91 27.04
CA ASP A 162 -18.01 -2.25 27.52
C ASP A 162 -16.75 -2.97 28.03
N LYS A 163 -16.84 -3.56 29.24
CA LYS A 163 -15.81 -4.40 29.86
C LYS A 163 -15.50 -5.67 29.04
N SER A 164 -16.32 -6.01 28.05
CA SER A 164 -16.12 -7.13 27.12
C SER A 164 -15.10 -6.85 26.01
N VAL A 165 -14.73 -5.59 25.79
CA VAL A 165 -13.84 -5.16 24.71
C VAL A 165 -12.36 -5.38 25.08
N LYS A 166 -11.82 -6.54 24.67
CA LYS A 166 -10.46 -6.99 25.04
C LYS A 166 -9.39 -6.67 24.00
N THR A 167 -9.76 -6.50 22.73
CA THR A 167 -8.82 -6.29 21.63
C THR A 167 -9.07 -4.95 20.94
N TRP A 168 -8.09 -4.49 20.15
CA TRP A 168 -8.29 -3.32 19.31
C TRP A 168 -9.38 -3.54 18.28
N GLU A 169 -9.42 -4.71 17.66
CA GLU A 169 -10.46 -5.01 16.67
C GLU A 169 -11.87 -4.95 17.27
N THR A 170 -12.09 -5.52 18.47
CA THR A 170 -13.42 -5.42 19.10
C THR A 170 -13.74 -4.00 19.55
N TYR A 171 -12.73 -3.20 19.89
CA TYR A 171 -12.93 -1.80 20.24
C TYR A 171 -13.31 -0.95 19.02
N LEU A 172 -12.55 -1.06 17.93
CA LEU A 172 -12.80 -0.30 16.71
C LEU A 172 -14.13 -0.70 16.07
N LYS A 173 -14.49 -1.98 16.11
CA LYS A 173 -15.84 -2.42 15.70
C LYS A 173 -16.93 -1.78 16.54
N ALA A 174 -16.76 -1.73 17.88
CA ALA A 174 -17.73 -1.11 18.76
C ALA A 174 -17.84 0.41 18.53
N VAL A 175 -16.75 1.08 18.14
CA VAL A 175 -16.78 2.49 17.70
C VAL A 175 -17.59 2.65 16.42
N GLU A 176 -17.36 1.81 15.41
CA GLU A 176 -18.08 1.85 14.13
C GLU A 176 -19.58 1.58 14.28
N ASP A 177 -19.96 0.73 15.23
CA ASP A 177 -21.34 0.30 15.44
C ASP A 177 -22.14 1.30 16.28
N VAL A 178 -21.54 2.42 16.73
CA VAL A 178 -22.25 3.47 17.46
C VAL A 178 -23.27 4.13 16.53
N GLN A 179 -24.55 3.95 16.88
CA GLN A 179 -25.64 4.55 16.14
C GLN A 179 -25.74 6.05 16.43
N LEU A 180 -26.12 6.82 15.41
CA LEU A 180 -26.23 8.29 15.43
C LEU A 180 -27.14 8.82 16.54
N ASP A 181 -28.21 8.11 16.86
CA ASP A 181 -29.18 8.45 17.93
C ASP A 181 -28.57 8.41 19.33
N ARG A 182 -27.39 7.79 19.48
CA ARG A 182 -26.64 7.73 20.75
C ARG A 182 -25.56 8.81 20.86
N ILE A 183 -25.32 9.56 19.79
CA ILE A 183 -24.26 10.59 19.73
C ILE A 183 -24.83 11.99 20.04
N THR A 184 -26.16 12.16 19.94
CA THR A 184 -26.91 13.40 20.22
C THR A 184 -27.26 13.64 21.68
#